data_AF-G1EN36-F1
#
_entry.id   AF-G1EN36-F1
#
_cell.length_a   1.000
_cell.length_b   1.000
_cell.length_c   1.000
_cell.angle_alpha   90.00
_cell.angle_beta   90.00
_cell.angle_gamma   90.00
#
_symmetry.space_group_name_H-M   'P 1'
#
loop_
_entity.id
_entity.type
_entity.pdbx_description
1 polymer ?
#
loop_
_entity_poly.entity_id
_entity_poly.type
_entity_poly.pdbx_seq_one_letter_code
_entity_poly.pdbx_strand_id
1 'polypeptide(L)'
;GDAAKNQVAMNPSNTVFDAKRQVRRRFDDPVVQSDMKHWPFKVVNDGCKPKVQVEYKGEIKTFYAEEISSMVLTKMKEISEAYLGKTVTNAVITVPAYFNDSQRQATKDAGTISGLNVLRIINEPTAAAIAYGLDKKVGCERNVLICHLGGGTFDVSILTIEDGIFEVKFT
;
A
#
# COMPACT_ATOMS: atom_id res chain seq x y z
N GLY A 1 -12.64 -0.19 3.52
CA GLY A 1 -13.70 -0.18 2.49
C GLY A 1 -14.81 0.78 2.88
N ASP A 2 -15.84 0.93 2.05
CA ASP A 2 -16.85 1.98 2.20
C ASP A 2 -17.60 1.93 3.53
N ALA A 3 -18.04 0.73 3.95
CA ALA A 3 -18.72 0.55 5.23
C ALA A 3 -17.89 1.06 6.42
N ALA A 4 -16.58 0.79 6.43
CA ALA A 4 -15.68 1.29 7.48
C ALA A 4 -15.51 2.82 7.41
N LYS A 5 -15.40 3.39 6.20
CA LYS A 5 -15.26 4.84 6.01
C LYS A 5 -16.53 5.59 6.43
N ASN A 6 -17.71 5.07 6.12
CA ASN A 6 -18.99 5.73 6.39
C ASN A 6 -19.28 5.90 7.89
N GLN A 7 -18.73 5.03 8.74
CA GLN A 7 -18.92 5.08 10.20
C GLN A 7 -17.74 5.71 10.96
N VAL A 8 -16.73 6.27 10.27
CA VAL A 8 -15.53 6.85 10.90
C VAL A 8 -15.87 7.94 11.93
N ALA A 9 -16.89 8.75 11.68
CA ALA A 9 -17.32 9.81 12.59
C ALA A 9 -17.95 9.26 13.90
N MET A 10 -18.55 8.07 13.84
CA MET A 10 -19.20 7.44 15.00
C MET A 10 -18.22 6.55 15.80
N ASN A 11 -17.17 6.05 15.17
CA ASN A 11 -16.21 5.12 15.79
C ASN A 11 -14.75 5.44 15.41
N PRO A 12 -14.27 6.67 15.66
CA PRO A 12 -12.99 7.13 15.12
C PRO A 12 -11.78 6.38 15.69
N SER A 13 -11.82 5.99 16.97
CA SER A 13 -10.72 5.30 17.66
C SER A 13 -10.46 3.87 17.17
N ASN A 14 -11.48 3.24 16.56
CA ASN A 14 -11.39 1.87 16.03
C ASN A 14 -11.45 1.81 14.50
N THR A 15 -11.50 2.97 13.84
CA THR A 15 -11.48 3.05 12.37
C THR A 15 -10.09 3.38 11.89
N VAL A 16 -9.38 2.35 11.43
CA VAL A 16 -7.98 2.48 11.02
C VAL A 16 -7.87 2.86 9.55
N PHE A 17 -7.01 3.84 9.27
CA PHE A 17 -6.62 4.29 7.93
C PHE A 17 -5.12 4.60 7.91
N ASP A 18 -4.57 4.93 6.73
CA ASP A 18 -3.14 5.28 6.57
C ASP A 18 -2.14 4.21 7.05
N ALA A 19 -2.54 2.95 7.16
CA ALA A 19 -1.66 1.84 7.54
C ALA A 19 -0.40 1.76 6.63
N LYS A 20 -0.52 2.14 5.35
CA LYS A 20 0.59 2.22 4.39
C LYS A 20 1.74 3.12 4.88
N ARG A 21 1.46 4.17 5.66
CA ARG A 21 2.48 5.08 6.23
C ARG A 21 3.33 4.41 7.32
N GLN A 22 2.78 3.40 7.99
CA GLN A 22 3.40 2.69 9.11
C GLN A 22 4.19 1.43 8.70
N VAL A 23 4.01 0.95 7.45
CA VAL A 23 4.58 -0.32 6.98
C VAL A 23 6.10 -0.37 7.20
N ARG A 24 6.54 -1.34 8.01
CA ARG A 24 7.95 -1.64 8.35
C ARG A 24 8.79 -0.44 8.78
N ARG A 25 8.15 0.63 9.27
CA ARG A 25 8.84 1.66 10.05
C ARG A 25 9.03 1.18 11.48
N ARG A 26 10.00 1.77 12.18
CA ARG A 26 10.12 1.56 13.62
C ARG A 26 9.16 2.48 14.36
N PHE A 27 8.74 2.07 15.54
CA PHE A 27 7.86 2.90 16.37
C PHE A 27 8.50 4.26 16.69
N ASP A 28 9.82 4.30 16.87
CA ASP A 28 10.61 5.50 17.16
C ASP A 28 10.97 6.33 15.90
N ASP A 29 10.54 5.93 14.71
CA ASP A 29 10.75 6.71 13.48
C ASP A 29 10.07 8.09 13.62
N PRO A 30 10.78 9.22 13.38
CA PRO A 30 10.21 10.56 13.49
C PRO A 30 8.94 10.76 12.66
N VAL A 31 8.84 10.08 11.50
CA VAL A 31 7.64 10.13 10.65
C VAL A 31 6.46 9.45 11.35
N VAL A 32 6.68 8.29 11.97
CA VAL A 32 5.62 7.58 12.73
C VAL A 32 5.18 8.43 13.92
N GLN A 33 6.14 9.00 14.67
CA GLN A 33 5.85 9.85 15.82
C GLN A 33 5.09 11.14 15.44
N SER A 34 5.39 11.70 14.26
CA SER A 34 4.66 12.85 13.74
C SER A 34 3.25 12.47 13.32
N ASP A 35 3.10 11.42 12.50
CA ASP A 35 1.82 10.98 11.96
C ASP A 35 0.85 10.53 13.07
N MET A 36 1.36 9.90 14.14
CA MET A 36 0.58 9.48 15.31
C MET A 36 -0.17 10.63 15.99
N LYS A 37 0.29 11.88 15.87
CA LYS A 37 -0.39 13.05 16.43
C LYS A 37 -1.67 13.42 15.68
N HIS A 38 -1.83 12.91 14.46
CA HIS A 38 -2.94 13.23 13.57
C HIS A 38 -3.95 12.07 13.44
N TRP A 39 -3.65 10.90 14.00
CA TRP A 39 -4.54 9.76 13.96
C TRP A 39 -5.46 9.68 15.19
N PRO A 40 -6.74 9.32 15.00
CA PRO A 40 -7.68 9.14 16.12
C PRO A 40 -7.53 7.79 16.82
N PHE A 41 -6.85 6.83 16.20
CA PHE A 41 -6.62 5.49 16.75
C PHE A 41 -5.26 5.41 17.46
N LYS A 42 -5.14 4.48 18.40
CA LYS A 42 -3.92 4.31 19.20
C LYS A 42 -2.89 3.46 18.47
N VAL A 43 -1.63 3.87 18.50
CA VAL A 43 -0.49 3.05 18.07
C VAL A 43 0.38 2.74 19.28
N VAL A 44 0.75 1.48 19.46
CA VAL A 44 1.57 0.97 20.57
C VAL A 44 2.88 0.40 20.04
N ASN A 45 3.89 0.42 20.91
CA ASN A 45 5.21 -0.14 20.61
C ASN A 45 5.24 -1.62 21.00
N ASP A 46 5.55 -2.49 20.03
CA ASP A 46 5.81 -3.90 20.23
C ASP A 46 7.21 -4.24 19.71
N GLY A 47 8.20 -4.26 20.61
CA GLY A 47 9.59 -4.59 20.24
C GLY A 47 10.17 -3.69 19.13
N CYS A 48 9.98 -2.37 19.26
CA CYS A 48 10.33 -1.34 18.28
C CYS A 48 9.48 -1.32 16.99
N LYS A 49 8.45 -2.15 16.88
CA LYS A 49 7.51 -2.13 15.76
C LYS A 49 6.19 -1.47 16.17
N PRO A 50 5.62 -0.59 15.34
CA PRO A 50 4.31 -0.02 15.61
C PRO A 50 3.21 -1.06 15.38
N LYS A 51 2.28 -1.15 16.33
CA LYS A 51 1.01 -1.85 16.18
C LYS A 51 -0.15 -0.90 16.42
N VAL A 52 -1.19 -0.99 15.61
CA VAL A 52 -2.44 -0.28 15.87
C VAL A 52 -3.24 -1.06 16.92
N GLN A 53 -3.65 -0.38 17.99
CA GLN A 53 -4.48 -0.94 19.05
C GLN A 53 -5.93 -0.48 18.86
N VAL A 54 -6.87 -1.41 18.79
CA VAL A 54 -8.30 -1.16 18.67
C VAL A 54 -9.09 -2.03 19.65
N GLU A 55 -10.31 -1.62 19.96
CA GLU A 55 -11.30 -2.48 20.59
C GLU A 55 -12.12 -3.20 19.52
N TYR A 56 -12.14 -4.52 19.58
CA TYR A 56 -12.88 -5.35 18.65
C TYR A 56 -13.65 -6.43 19.42
N LYS A 57 -14.98 -6.37 19.34
CA LYS A 57 -15.91 -7.27 20.05
C LYS A 57 -15.69 -7.28 21.58
N GLY A 58 -15.43 -6.12 22.17
CA GLY A 58 -15.20 -5.96 23.62
C GLY A 58 -13.80 -6.37 24.09
N GLU A 59 -12.91 -6.74 23.17
CA GLU A 59 -11.52 -7.09 23.50
C GLU A 59 -10.54 -6.10 22.86
N ILE A 60 -9.46 -5.80 23.59
CA ILE A 60 -8.34 -5.03 23.04
C ILE A 60 -7.55 -5.94 22.11
N LYS A 61 -7.42 -5.53 20.84
CA LYS A 61 -6.60 -6.20 19.84
C LYS A 61 -5.52 -5.26 19.32
N THR A 62 -4.41 -5.85 18.91
CA THR A 62 -3.30 -5.13 18.28
C THR A 62 -2.98 -5.77 16.94
N PHE A 63 -2.71 -4.93 15.93
CA PHE A 63 -2.44 -5.38 14.57
C PHE A 63 -1.21 -4.66 14.01
N TYR A 64 -0.38 -5.39 13.29
CA TYR A 64 0.66 -4.79 12.46
C TYR A 64 0.06 -4.12 11.21
N ALA A 65 0.82 -3.20 10.62
CA ALA A 65 0.40 -2.48 9.41
C ALA A 65 0.16 -3.43 8.22
N GLU A 66 0.95 -4.50 8.10
CA GLU A 66 0.78 -5.55 7.10
C GLU A 66 -0.50 -6.38 7.29
N GLU A 67 -0.95 -6.60 8.53
CA GLU A 67 -2.21 -7.29 8.81
C GLU A 67 -3.42 -6.41 8.46
N ILE A 68 -3.36 -5.12 8.75
CA ILE A 68 -4.41 -4.17 8.32
C ILE A 68 -4.44 -4.07 6.79
N SER A 69 -3.26 -4.01 6.16
CA SER A 69 -3.14 -3.98 4.70
C SER A 69 -3.67 -5.27 4.07
N SER A 70 -3.47 -6.43 4.70
CA SER A 70 -4.00 -7.70 4.22
C SER A 70 -5.53 -7.73 4.28
N MET A 71 -6.17 -7.12 5.28
CA MET A 71 -7.63 -6.98 5.32
C MET A 71 -8.17 -6.18 4.13
N VAL A 72 -7.44 -5.13 3.72
CA VAL A 72 -7.78 -4.36 2.51
C VAL A 72 -7.62 -5.23 1.26
N LEU A 73 -6.52 -5.97 1.15
CA LEU A 73 -6.26 -6.87 0.01
C LEU A 73 -7.26 -8.02 -0.08
N THR A 74 -7.66 -8.61 1.04
CA THR A 74 -8.76 -9.59 1.12
C THR A 74 -10.04 -8.98 0.56
N LYS A 75 -10.35 -7.72 0.90
CA LYS A 75 -11.53 -7.08 0.33
C LYS A 75 -11.44 -6.90 -1.19
N MET A 76 -10.27 -6.54 -1.71
CA MET A 76 -10.05 -6.42 -3.16
C MET A 76 -10.12 -7.77 -3.87
N LYS A 77 -9.63 -8.84 -3.23
CA LYS A 77 -9.78 -10.22 -3.70
C LYS A 77 -11.25 -10.60 -3.78
N GLU A 78 -12.03 -10.43 -2.71
CA GLU A 78 -13.48 -10.72 -2.71
C GLU A 78 -14.23 -9.98 -3.83
N ILE A 79 -13.92 -8.70 -4.05
CA ILE A 79 -14.53 -7.90 -5.14
C ILE A 79 -14.21 -8.54 -6.50
N SER A 80 -12.96 -8.93 -6.71
CA SER A 80 -12.50 -9.55 -7.95
C SER A 80 -13.13 -10.93 -8.16
N GLU A 81 -13.25 -11.74 -7.10
CA GLU A 81 -13.89 -13.05 -7.12
C GLU A 81 -15.38 -12.95 -7.43
N ALA A 82 -16.08 -11.97 -6.83
CA ALA A 82 -17.49 -11.70 -7.11
C ALA A 82 -17.70 -11.28 -8.58
N TYR A 83 -16.80 -10.48 -9.14
CA TYR A 83 -16.85 -10.07 -10.54
C TYR A 83 -16.57 -11.22 -11.51
N LEU A 84 -15.57 -12.07 -11.20
CA LEU A 84 -15.11 -13.15 -12.09
C LEU A 84 -15.88 -14.47 -11.91
N GLY A 85 -16.61 -14.64 -10.80
CA GLY A 85 -17.32 -15.88 -10.46
C GLY A 85 -16.38 -17.06 -10.12
N LYS A 86 -15.12 -16.80 -9.77
CA LYS A 86 -14.11 -17.81 -9.45
C LYS A 86 -13.07 -17.28 -8.47
N THR A 87 -12.37 -18.19 -7.79
CA THR A 87 -11.29 -17.86 -6.86
C THR A 87 -10.14 -17.13 -7.55
N VAL A 88 -9.64 -16.08 -6.90
CA VAL A 88 -8.49 -15.28 -7.35
C VAL A 88 -7.31 -15.56 -6.44
N THR A 89 -6.24 -16.11 -7.00
CA THR A 89 -5.02 -16.46 -6.27
C THR A 89 -3.84 -15.59 -6.65
N ASN A 90 -3.61 -15.36 -7.94
CA ASN A 90 -2.44 -14.63 -8.41
C ASN A 90 -2.69 -13.12 -8.49
N ALA A 91 -1.75 -12.32 -7.99
CA ALA A 91 -1.83 -10.85 -8.04
C ALA A 91 -0.47 -10.19 -8.29
N VAL A 92 -0.52 -9.00 -8.89
CA VAL A 92 0.58 -8.03 -8.89
C VAL A 92 0.14 -6.85 -8.03
N ILE A 93 1.00 -6.40 -7.11
CA ILE A 93 0.67 -5.31 -6.18
C ILE A 93 1.64 -4.15 -6.44
N THR A 94 1.11 -2.94 -6.51
CA THR A 94 1.89 -1.72 -6.74
C THR A 94 2.35 -1.08 -5.43
N VAL A 95 3.53 -0.45 -5.44
CA VAL A 95 4.09 0.32 -4.31
C VAL A 95 4.71 1.64 -4.81
N PRO A 96 4.87 2.66 -3.95
CA PRO A 96 5.59 3.88 -4.32
C PRO A 96 7.03 3.57 -4.76
N ALA A 97 7.57 4.35 -5.69
CA ALA A 97 8.92 4.10 -6.21
C ALA A 97 10.01 4.20 -5.14
N TYR A 98 9.83 5.11 -4.16
CA TYR A 98 10.74 5.30 -3.01
C TYR A 98 10.64 4.22 -1.93
N PHE A 99 9.76 3.22 -2.06
CA PHE A 99 9.71 2.13 -1.08
C PHE A 99 11.01 1.32 -1.10
N ASN A 100 11.61 1.17 0.07
CA ASN A 100 12.78 0.32 0.28
C ASN A 100 12.38 -1.18 0.32
N ASP A 101 13.38 -2.06 0.33
CA ASP A 101 13.17 -3.52 0.31
C ASP A 101 12.31 -4.02 1.48
N SER A 102 12.47 -3.43 2.66
CA SER A 102 11.69 -3.81 3.85
C SER A 102 10.19 -3.50 3.65
N GLN A 103 9.87 -2.31 3.11
CA GLN A 103 8.49 -1.91 2.85
C GLN A 103 7.86 -2.70 1.70
N ARG A 104 8.65 -3.02 0.66
CA ARG A 104 8.24 -3.93 -0.43
C ARG A 104 7.92 -5.31 0.10
N GLN A 105 8.77 -5.84 0.98
CA GLN A 105 8.56 -7.15 1.58
C GLN A 105 7.31 -7.17 2.45
N ALA A 106 7.06 -6.18 3.30
CA ALA A 106 5.82 -6.16 4.09
C ALA A 106 4.55 -6.00 3.25
N THR A 107 4.62 -5.31 2.12
CA THR A 107 3.50 -5.28 1.17
C THR A 107 3.25 -6.66 0.56
N LYS A 108 4.32 -7.41 0.25
CA LYS A 108 4.24 -8.79 -0.21
C LYS A 108 3.71 -9.74 0.88
N ASP A 109 4.13 -9.54 2.12
CA ASP A 109 3.66 -10.28 3.30
C ASP A 109 2.15 -10.05 3.48
N ALA A 110 1.66 -8.81 3.38
CA ALA A 110 0.24 -8.49 3.40
C ALA A 110 -0.55 -9.24 2.31
N GLY A 111 0.00 -9.30 1.08
CA GLY A 111 -0.58 -10.11 0.00
C GLY A 111 -0.66 -11.60 0.37
N THR A 112 0.41 -12.14 0.96
CA THR A 112 0.46 -13.55 1.38
C THR A 112 -0.56 -13.84 2.49
N ILE A 113 -0.68 -12.96 3.49
CA ILE A 113 -1.67 -13.07 4.57
C ILE A 113 -3.10 -13.05 4.03
N SER A 114 -3.37 -12.29 2.96
CA SER A 114 -4.67 -12.26 2.27
C SER A 114 -4.97 -13.50 1.40
N GLY A 115 -4.04 -14.48 1.35
CA GLY A 115 -4.16 -15.67 0.53
C GLY A 115 -3.98 -15.39 -0.96
N LEU A 116 -3.14 -14.40 -1.31
CA LEU A 116 -2.71 -14.12 -2.67
C LEU A 116 -1.27 -14.58 -2.90
N ASN A 117 -1.03 -15.21 -4.04
CA ASN A 117 0.30 -15.41 -4.61
C ASN A 117 0.75 -14.13 -5.32
N VAL A 118 1.62 -13.37 -4.67
CA VAL A 118 2.15 -12.11 -5.19
C VAL A 118 3.25 -12.39 -6.22
N LEU A 119 2.88 -12.35 -7.50
CA LEU A 119 3.78 -12.62 -8.62
C LEU A 119 4.91 -11.59 -8.72
N ARG A 120 4.57 -10.32 -8.48
CA ARG A 120 5.53 -9.21 -8.53
C ARG A 120 5.03 -8.03 -7.72
N ILE A 121 5.98 -7.32 -7.11
CA ILE A 121 5.78 -5.95 -6.63
C ILE A 121 6.34 -5.02 -7.69
N ILE A 122 5.53 -4.09 -8.20
CA ILE A 122 5.96 -3.11 -9.20
C ILE A 122 5.79 -1.69 -8.67
N ASN A 123 6.55 -0.74 -9.22
CA ASN A 123 6.39 0.66 -8.85
C ASN A 123 5.09 1.20 -9.42
N GLU A 124 4.36 1.99 -8.65
CA GLU A 124 3.19 2.76 -9.08
C GLU A 124 3.45 3.56 -10.37
N PRO A 125 4.53 4.35 -10.49
CA PRO A 125 4.83 5.05 -11.75
C PRO A 125 5.09 4.08 -12.91
N THR A 126 5.77 2.95 -12.69
CA THR A 126 5.96 1.94 -13.75
C THR A 126 4.63 1.33 -14.19
N ALA A 127 3.73 1.02 -13.24
CA ALA A 127 2.41 0.51 -13.56
C ALA A 127 1.59 1.52 -14.39
N ALA A 128 1.67 2.81 -14.06
CA ALA A 128 1.06 3.87 -14.85
C ALA A 128 1.65 3.92 -16.26
N ALA A 129 2.96 3.88 -16.42
CA ALA A 129 3.60 3.89 -17.74
C ALA A 129 3.20 2.68 -18.61
N ILE A 130 3.07 1.48 -18.01
CA ILE A 130 2.55 0.28 -18.68
C ILE A 130 1.09 0.48 -19.10
N ALA A 131 0.25 1.09 -18.25
CA ALA A 131 -1.16 1.33 -18.56
C ALA A 131 -1.34 2.27 -19.78
N TYR A 132 -0.45 3.24 -19.96
CA TYR A 132 -0.40 4.10 -21.15
C TYR A 132 0.30 3.45 -22.36
N GLY A 133 0.75 2.20 -22.25
CA GLY A 133 1.43 1.45 -23.30
C GLY A 133 2.75 2.08 -23.72
N LEU A 134 3.44 2.76 -22.80
CA LEU A 134 4.70 3.47 -23.10
C LEU A 134 5.86 2.49 -23.30
N ASP A 135 5.77 1.27 -22.77
CA ASP A 135 6.67 0.14 -23.03
C ASP A 135 6.60 -0.35 -24.48
N LYS A 136 5.41 -0.33 -25.09
CA LYS A 136 5.18 -0.90 -26.42
C LYS A 136 5.60 0.03 -27.55
N LYS A 137 5.88 1.29 -27.25
CA LYS A 137 6.35 2.25 -28.25
C LYS A 137 7.86 2.11 -28.39
N VAL A 138 8.27 1.00 -29.03
CA VAL A 138 9.67 0.65 -29.31
C VAL A 138 10.31 1.72 -30.21
N GLY A 139 11.51 2.17 -29.86
CA GLY A 139 12.22 3.26 -30.54
C GLY A 139 13.30 3.85 -29.63
N CYS A 140 13.61 5.14 -29.80
CA CYS A 140 14.58 5.84 -28.95
C CYS A 140 14.17 5.88 -27.46
N GLU A 141 15.18 6.01 -26.60
CA GLU A 141 15.05 6.30 -25.16
C GLU A 141 14.05 7.43 -24.91
N ARG A 142 13.18 7.26 -23.90
CA ARG A 142 12.17 8.25 -23.53
C ARG A 142 12.21 8.57 -22.06
N ASN A 143 12.19 9.85 -21.77
CA ASN A 143 11.96 10.36 -20.44
C ASN A 143 10.49 10.66 -20.24
N VAL A 144 9.90 10.04 -19.22
CA VAL A 144 8.48 10.13 -18.87
C VAL A 144 8.38 10.69 -17.47
N LEU A 145 7.76 11.86 -17.34
CA LEU A 145 7.40 12.41 -16.04
C LEU A 145 6.00 11.93 -15.66
N ILE A 146 5.90 11.32 -14.47
CA ILE A 146 4.65 10.84 -13.90
C ILE A 146 4.32 11.71 -12.70
N CYS A 147 3.11 12.25 -12.72
CA CYS A 147 2.57 13.10 -11.69
C CYS A 147 1.36 12.38 -11.07
N HIS A 148 1.51 11.89 -9.84
CA HIS A 148 0.47 11.17 -9.11
C HIS A 148 -0.05 12.04 -7.96
N LEU A 149 -1.19 12.69 -8.20
CA LEU A 149 -1.88 13.51 -7.20
C LEU A 149 -3.04 12.71 -6.60
N GLY A 150 -2.80 12.09 -5.43
CA GLY A 150 -3.80 11.36 -4.66
C GLY A 150 -4.52 12.25 -3.65
N GLY A 151 -5.48 11.67 -2.91
CA GLY A 151 -6.23 12.39 -1.88
C GLY A 151 -5.43 12.79 -0.64
N GLY A 152 -4.21 12.30 -0.47
CA GLY A 152 -3.35 12.59 0.68
C GLY A 152 -1.84 12.45 0.43
N THR A 153 -1.43 12.20 -0.82
CA THR A 153 -0.03 12.18 -1.25
C THR A 153 0.10 12.85 -2.61
N PHE A 154 1.27 13.43 -2.85
CA PHE A 154 1.67 13.96 -4.14
C PHE A 154 3.05 13.40 -4.45
N ASP A 155 3.11 12.52 -5.45
CA ASP A 155 4.31 11.79 -5.83
C ASP A 155 4.65 12.15 -7.27
N VAL A 156 5.88 12.57 -7.53
CA VAL A 156 6.40 12.86 -8.87
C VAL A 156 7.55 11.90 -9.14
N SER A 157 7.56 11.27 -10.31
CA SER A 157 8.65 10.37 -10.70
C SER A 157 9.05 10.61 -12.14
N ILE A 158 10.35 10.59 -12.41
CA ILE A 158 10.88 10.60 -13.77
C ILE A 158 11.38 9.20 -14.09
N LEU A 159 10.82 8.61 -15.14
CA LEU A 159 11.21 7.32 -15.66
C LEU A 159 11.96 7.49 -16.98
N THR A 160 12.99 6.69 -17.18
CA THR A 160 13.56 6.43 -18.49
C THR A 160 13.03 5.07 -18.97
N ILE A 161 12.56 5.04 -20.22
CA ILE A 161 12.07 3.82 -20.88
C ILE A 161 12.88 3.58 -22.15
N GLU A 162 13.51 2.41 -22.22
CA GLU A 162 14.29 1.96 -23.37
C GLU A 162 14.08 0.45 -23.54
N ASP A 163 13.69 0.02 -24.75
CA ASP A 163 13.43 -1.40 -25.08
C ASP A 163 12.57 -2.17 -24.06
N GLY A 164 11.56 -1.49 -23.49
CA GLY A 164 10.65 -2.07 -22.50
C GLY A 164 11.23 -2.19 -21.08
N ILE A 165 12.46 -1.73 -20.86
CA ILE A 165 13.10 -1.60 -19.55
C ILE A 165 12.69 -0.25 -18.95
N PHE A 166 12.31 -0.27 -17.68
CA PHE A 166 11.92 0.92 -16.92
C PHE A 166 12.96 1.22 -15.85
N GLU A 167 13.55 2.41 -15.91
CA GLU A 167 14.48 2.90 -14.90
C GLU A 167 13.89 4.14 -14.20
N VAL A 168 13.84 4.14 -12.88
CA VAL A 168 13.44 5.32 -12.09
C VAL A 168 14.67 6.21 -11.92
N LYS A 169 14.67 7.40 -12.53
CA LYS A 169 15.78 8.36 -12.43
C LYS A 169 15.66 9.26 -11.21
N PHE A 170 14.43 9.70 -10.89
CA PHE A 170 14.14 10.59 -9.78
C PHE A 170 12.78 10.27 -9.18
N THR A 171 12.65 10.49 -7.88
CA THR A 171 11.41 10.36 -7.09
C THR A 171 11.48 11.33 -5.92
#